data_AF-A0A971U1P1-F1
#
_entry.id   AF-A0A971U1P1-F1
#
_cell.length_a   1.000
_cell.length_b   1.000
_cell.length_c   1.000
_cell.angle_alpha   90.00
_cell.angle_beta   90.00
_cell.angle_gamma   90.00
#
_symmetry.space_group_name_H-M   'P 1'
#
loop_
_entity.id
_entity.type
_entity.pdbx_description
1 polymer ?
#
loop_
_entity_poly.entity_id
_entity_poly.type
_entity_poly.pdbx_seq_one_letter_code
_entity_poly.pdbx_strand_id
1 'polypeptide(L)'
;MQGSIFVEDYYPISEVVTPVTEVRRPKFDVVDGHNHLPVNHPRFAEIDVPGLLANLDEVRVKTIVNLSGGWGDDLKRTLAAQDEAYPGRFCTFCNVDWSGAGT
;
A
#
# COMPACT_ATOMS: atom_id res chain seq x y z
N MET A 1 40.65 -2.65 15.02
CA MET A 1 40.44 -2.97 13.60
C MET A 1 39.45 -4.12 13.55
N GLN A 2 38.22 -3.91 13.06
CA GLN A 2 37.35 -5.04 12.77
C GLN A 2 37.97 -5.84 11.61
N GLY A 3 38.31 -7.10 11.88
CA GLY A 3 38.67 -8.08 10.86
C GLY A 3 37.45 -8.42 10.00
N SER A 4 37.71 -8.75 8.73
CA SER A 4 36.80 -9.21 7.67
C SER A 4 35.28 -9.26 7.97
N ILE A 5 34.49 -8.62 7.10
CA ILE A 5 33.02 -8.76 7.03
C ILE A 5 32.62 -9.76 5.93
N PHE A 6 31.56 -10.54 6.14
CA PHE A 6 30.97 -11.34 5.06
C PHE A 6 30.26 -10.43 4.04
N VAL A 7 30.25 -10.82 2.77
CA VAL A 7 29.61 -10.02 1.71
C VAL A 7 28.10 -9.85 1.95
N GLU A 8 27.44 -10.87 2.48
CA GLU A 8 26.00 -10.83 2.84
C GLU A 8 25.68 -9.86 3.99
N ASP A 9 26.66 -9.59 4.85
CA ASP A 9 26.53 -8.64 5.96
C ASP A 9 27.01 -7.23 5.57
N TYR A 10 27.56 -7.05 4.37
CA TYR A 10 28.07 -5.76 3.92
C TYR A 10 26.93 -4.87 3.43
N TYR A 11 26.52 -3.93 4.29
CA TYR A 11 25.61 -2.85 3.94
C TYR A 11 26.39 -1.55 3.76
N PRO A 12 26.70 -1.11 2.52
CA PRO A 12 27.49 0.10 2.30
C PRO A 12 26.76 1.31 2.89
N ILE A 13 27.45 2.03 3.77
CA ILE A 13 26.98 3.29 4.34
C ILE A 13 27.63 4.41 3.54
N SER A 14 26.85 5.43 3.17
CA SER A 14 27.40 6.61 2.51
C SER A 14 28.41 7.32 3.43
N GLU A 15 29.67 7.42 3.01
CA GLU A 15 30.72 8.19 3.70
C GLU A 15 30.75 9.67 3.28
N VAL A 16 29.89 10.09 2.34
CA VAL A 16 29.81 11.47 1.87
C VAL A 16 29.36 12.39 3.01
N VAL A 17 30.24 13.30 3.42
CA VAL A 17 29.93 14.36 4.37
C VAL A 17 29.42 15.58 3.61
N THR A 18 28.10 15.78 3.65
CA THR A 18 27.42 16.90 2.98
C THR A 18 26.23 17.34 3.84
N PRO A 19 25.77 18.60 3.77
CA PRO A 19 24.50 18.99 4.37
C PRO A 19 23.35 18.10 3.88
N VAL A 20 22.58 17.54 4.82
CA VAL A 20 21.41 16.72 4.52
C VAL A 20 20.15 17.48 4.89
N THR A 21 19.16 17.46 4.00
CA THR A 21 17.81 17.94 4.29
C THR A 21 16.89 16.73 4.44
N GLU A 22 16.42 16.47 5.66
CA GLU A 22 15.51 15.38 5.93
C GLU A 22 14.05 15.80 5.67
N VAL A 23 13.40 15.17 4.69
CA VAL A 23 11.98 15.40 4.40
C VAL A 23 11.16 14.26 4.98
N ARG A 24 10.68 14.44 6.22
CA ARG A 24 9.90 13.41 6.93
C ARG A 24 8.44 13.31 6.49
N ARG A 25 7.90 14.38 5.91
CA ARG A 25 6.50 14.45 5.47
C ARG A 25 6.39 15.25 4.16
N PRO A 26 5.46 14.89 3.27
CA PRO A 26 5.23 15.65 2.05
C PRO A 26 4.64 17.03 2.37
N LYS A 27 4.87 18.00 1.48
CA LYS A 27 4.34 19.36 1.60
C LYS A 27 2.80 19.38 1.56
N PHE A 28 2.21 18.51 0.77
CA PHE A 28 0.77 18.31 0.63
C PHE A 28 0.41 16.88 0.98
N ASP A 29 -0.86 16.65 1.27
CA ASP A 29 -1.35 15.28 1.42
C ASP A 29 -1.28 14.56 0.07
N VAL A 30 -1.05 13.24 0.12
CA VAL A 30 -0.81 12.44 -1.08
C VAL A 30 -1.78 11.26 -1.19
N VAL A 31 -1.89 10.73 -2.39
CA VAL A 31 -2.61 9.50 -2.71
C VAL A 31 -1.57 8.43 -3.03
N ASP A 32 -1.65 7.28 -2.35
CA ASP A 32 -0.94 6.07 -2.77
C ASP A 32 -1.65 5.49 -4.00
N GLY A 33 -1.03 5.69 -5.16
CA GLY A 33 -1.62 5.34 -6.46
C GLY A 33 -1.57 3.86 -6.82
N HIS A 34 -0.95 3.00 -6.01
CA HIS A 34 -0.79 1.59 -6.36
C HIS A 34 -0.67 0.70 -5.13
N ASN A 35 -1.76 0.02 -4.76
CA ASN A 35 -1.73 -0.97 -3.70
C ASN A 35 -2.59 -2.19 -4.03
N HIS A 36 -2.33 -3.30 -3.34
CA HIS A 36 -3.05 -4.55 -3.48
C HIS A 36 -3.60 -4.97 -2.12
N LEU A 37 -4.90 -4.73 -1.94
CA LEU A 37 -5.63 -5.07 -0.71
C LEU A 37 -6.81 -6.00 -1.05
N PRO A 38 -6.53 -7.26 -1.47
CA PRO A 38 -7.55 -8.21 -1.90
C PRO A 38 -8.38 -8.71 -0.71
N VAL A 39 -9.56 -8.12 -0.49
CA VAL A 39 -10.44 -8.44 0.65
C VAL A 39 -10.80 -9.92 0.73
N ASN A 40 -10.92 -10.59 -0.42
CA ASN A 40 -11.26 -12.01 -0.49
C ASN A 40 -10.06 -12.97 -0.32
N HIS A 41 -8.86 -12.45 -0.09
CA HIS A 41 -7.64 -13.25 0.07
C HIS A 41 -7.24 -13.39 1.56
N PRO A 42 -6.72 -14.54 2.02
CA PRO A 42 -6.37 -14.76 3.43
C PRO A 42 -5.43 -13.71 4.02
N ARG A 43 -4.51 -13.18 3.22
CA ARG A 43 -3.59 -12.10 3.64
C ARG A 43 -4.29 -10.82 4.08
N PHE A 44 -5.50 -10.54 3.58
CA PHE A 44 -6.26 -9.37 4.02
C PHE A 44 -6.97 -9.62 5.36
N ALA A 45 -7.31 -10.87 5.67
CA ALA A 45 -8.03 -11.21 6.90
C ALA A 45 -7.24 -10.85 8.18
N GLU A 46 -5.92 -10.76 8.09
CA GLU A 46 -5.03 -10.39 9.20
C GLU A 46 -4.73 -8.88 9.25
N ILE A 47 -5.23 -8.09 8.28
CA ILE A 47 -4.96 -6.65 8.22
C ILE A 47 -5.86 -5.90 9.20
N ASP A 48 -5.23 -5.21 10.15
CA ASP A 48 -5.87 -4.17 10.95
C ASP A 48 -6.04 -2.90 10.10
N VAL A 49 -7.22 -2.72 9.50
CA VAL A 49 -7.52 -1.58 8.63
C VAL A 49 -7.43 -0.24 9.38
N PRO A 50 -8.00 -0.08 10.59
CA PRO A 50 -7.77 1.11 11.41
C PRO A 50 -6.28 1.41 11.66
N GLY A 51 -5.48 0.41 12.01
CA GLY A 51 -4.04 0.55 12.20
C GLY A 51 -3.30 0.97 10.93
N LEU A 52 -3.68 0.39 9.78
CA LEU A 52 -3.19 0.80 8.47
C LEU A 52 -3.48 2.29 8.23
N LEU A 53 -4.73 2.73 8.42
CA LEU A 53 -5.10 4.14 8.20
C LEU A 53 -4.36 5.10 9.12
N ALA A 54 -4.13 4.72 10.38
CA ALA A 54 -3.33 5.50 11.31
C ALA A 54 -1.88 5.66 10.83
N ASN A 55 -1.27 4.58 10.31
CA ASN A 55 0.08 4.63 9.73
C ASN A 55 0.15 5.56 8.51
N LEU A 56 -0.89 5.55 7.66
CA LEU A 56 -0.97 6.44 6.50
C LEU A 56 -1.11 7.91 6.91
N ASP A 57 -1.89 8.18 7.95
CA ASP A 57 -2.09 9.53 8.48
C ASP A 57 -0.77 10.14 8.99
N GLU A 58 0.10 9.34 9.63
CA GLU A 58 1.42 9.79 10.11
C GLU A 58 2.34 10.31 9.00
N VAL A 59 2.19 9.75 7.80
CA VAL A 59 2.98 10.10 6.60
C VAL A 59 2.19 10.94 5.59
N ARG A 60 0.99 11.41 5.96
CA ARG A 60 0.09 12.23 5.13
C ARG A 60 -0.39 11.57 3.84
N VAL A 61 -0.49 10.24 3.82
CA VAL A 61 -1.18 9.51 2.76
C VAL A 61 -2.66 9.48 3.12
N LYS A 62 -3.49 10.19 2.36
CA LYS A 62 -4.93 10.28 2.65
C LYS A 62 -5.74 9.13 2.08
N THR A 63 -5.38 8.70 0.88
CA THR A 63 -6.17 7.75 0.10
C THR A 63 -5.25 6.70 -0.52
N ILE A 64 -5.70 5.45 -0.53
CA ILE A 64 -5.08 4.34 -1.25
C ILE A 64 -5.93 4.01 -2.48
N VAL A 65 -5.28 3.82 -3.62
CA VAL A 65 -5.86 3.15 -4.78
C VAL A 65 -5.65 1.64 -4.65
N ASN A 66 -6.74 0.89 -4.44
CA ASN A 66 -6.70 -0.58 -4.38
C ASN A 66 -6.94 -1.17 -5.77
N LEU A 67 -5.95 -1.90 -6.30
CA LEU A 67 -6.03 -2.52 -7.63
C LEU A 67 -6.64 -3.93 -7.62
N SER A 68 -6.96 -4.44 -6.44
CA SER A 68 -7.50 -5.79 -6.22
C SER A 68 -8.98 -5.78 -5.86
N GLY A 69 -9.80 -5.01 -6.60
CA GLY A 69 -11.24 -4.94 -6.37
C GLY A 69 -12.00 -6.22 -6.72
N GLY A 70 -11.55 -6.95 -7.75
CA GLY A 70 -12.30 -8.06 -8.34
C GLY A 70 -13.48 -7.57 -9.18
N TRP A 71 -14.43 -8.47 -9.44
CA TRP A 71 -15.65 -8.21 -10.19
C TRP A 71 -16.87 -8.83 -9.49
N GLY A 72 -18.09 -8.49 -9.93
CA GLY A 72 -19.31 -9.09 -9.40
C GLY A 72 -19.43 -8.98 -7.87
N ASP A 73 -19.65 -10.11 -7.20
CA ASP A 73 -19.79 -10.15 -5.75
C ASP A 73 -18.47 -9.95 -5.00
N ASP A 74 -17.33 -10.26 -5.61
CA ASP A 74 -16.02 -9.93 -5.03
C ASP A 74 -15.84 -8.42 -4.93
N LEU A 75 -16.23 -7.68 -5.98
CA LEU A 75 -16.19 -6.23 -5.98
C LEU A 75 -17.08 -5.62 -4.90
N LYS A 76 -18.32 -6.11 -4.76
CA LYS A 76 -19.24 -5.64 -3.71
C LYS A 76 -18.65 -5.85 -2.32
N ARG A 77 -18.05 -7.02 -2.06
CA ARG A 77 -17.37 -7.29 -0.78
C ARG A 77 -16.19 -6.35 -0.55
N THR A 78 -15.41 -6.08 -1.58
CA THR A 78 -14.27 -5.16 -1.47
C THR A 78 -14.73 -3.73 -1.14
N LEU A 79 -15.72 -3.21 -1.87
CA LEU A 79 -16.25 -1.87 -1.64
C LEU A 79 -16.86 -1.72 -0.23
N ALA A 80 -17.64 -2.71 0.20
CA ALA A 80 -18.25 -2.73 1.54
C ALA A 80 -17.20 -2.71 2.67
N ALA A 81 -16.07 -3.41 2.48
CA ALA A 81 -14.99 -3.46 3.47
C ALA A 81 -14.04 -2.24 3.43
N GLN A 82 -14.04 -1.48 2.33
CA GLN A 82 -13.08 -0.40 2.06
C GLN A 82 -13.80 0.92 1.77
N ASP A 83 -14.07 1.23 0.50
CA ASP A 83 -14.58 2.52 0.04
C ASP A 83 -15.84 2.99 0.79
N GLU A 84 -16.76 2.07 1.10
CA GLU A 84 -18.02 2.37 1.82
C GLU A 84 -17.80 2.45 3.35
N ALA A 85 -16.96 1.58 3.91
CA ALA A 85 -16.65 1.57 5.34
C ALA A 85 -15.77 2.77 5.76
N TYR A 86 -14.92 3.25 4.85
CA TYR A 86 -13.97 4.34 5.09
C TYR A 86 -14.01 5.37 3.94
N PRO A 87 -15.08 6.18 3.85
CA PRO A 87 -15.26 7.14 2.77
C PRO A 87 -14.04 8.06 2.57
N GLY A 88 -13.53 8.12 1.34
CA GLY A 88 -12.38 8.94 0.95
C GLY A 88 -11.00 8.37 1.33
N ARG A 89 -10.93 7.24 2.04
CA ARG A 89 -9.66 6.59 2.40
C ARG A 89 -9.21 5.54 1.36
N PHE A 90 -10.16 5.01 0.60
CA PHE A 90 -9.89 4.05 -0.48
C PHE A 90 -10.56 4.50 -1.78
N CYS A 91 -9.93 4.15 -2.89
CA CYS A 91 -10.50 4.16 -4.23
C CYS A 91 -10.20 2.80 -4.88
N THR A 92 -11.21 1.93 -5.00
CA THR A 92 -11.04 0.59 -5.54
C THR A 92 -11.23 0.54 -7.05
N PHE A 93 -10.27 -0.04 -7.76
CA PHE A 93 -10.42 -0.42 -9.15
C PHE A 93 -11.13 -1.77 -9.25
N CYS A 94 -12.20 -1.83 -10.03
CA CYS A 94 -12.75 -3.10 -10.48
C CYS A 94 -11.78 -3.79 -11.45
N ASN A 95 -11.86 -5.11 -11.50
CA ASN A 95 -11.15 -5.92 -12.48
C ASN A 95 -12.13 -6.48 -13.51
N VAL A 96 -11.63 -6.82 -14.70
CA VAL A 96 -12.44 -7.39 -15.77
C VAL A 96 -12.64 -8.89 -15.51
N ASP A 97 -13.89 -9.35 -15.61
CA ASP A 97 -14.21 -10.77 -15.74
C ASP A 97 -13.98 -11.21 -17.19
N TRP A 98 -13.08 -12.16 -17.39
CA TRP A 98 -12.72 -12.67 -18.72
C TRP A 98 -13.47 -13.95 -19.09
N SER A 99 -14.46 -14.38 -18.30
CA SER A 99 -15.24 -15.57 -18.61
C SER A 99 -15.93 -15.45 -19.97
N GLY A 100 -15.77 -16.47 -20.82
CA GLY A 100 -16.30 -16.47 -22.19
C GLY A 100 -15.56 -15.57 -23.19
N ALA A 101 -14.45 -14.94 -22.80
CA ALA A 101 -13.66 -14.15 -23.74
C ALA A 101 -12.95 -15.06 -24.76
N GLY A 102 -13.23 -14.85 -26.05
CA GLY A 102 -12.57 -15.58 -27.14
C GLY A 102 -13.11 -16.99 -27.39
N THR A 103 -14.21 -17.38 -26.75
CA THR A 103 -14.97 -18.60 -27.02
C THR A 103 -16.19 -18.34 -27.89
#